data_AF-E3LZP4-F1
#
_entry.id   AF-E3LZP4-F1
#
_cell.length_a   1.000
_cell.length_b   1.000
_cell.length_c   1.000
_cell.angle_alpha   90.00
_cell.angle_beta   90.00
_cell.angle_gamma   90.00
#
_symmetry.space_group_name_H-M   'P 1'
#
loop_
_entity.id
_entity.type
_entity.pdbx_description
1 polymer ?
#
loop_
_entity_poly.entity_id
_entity_poly.type
_entity_poly.pdbx_seq_one_letter_code
_entity_poly.pdbx_strand_id
1 'polypeptide(L)'
;MNSLSDMFTFKFGTTLLYSIPSMMLYLMTFIMVKKFAKDFSSTFLKVYMLFFVFVSYKIVTIVDIRNFQNNITFFNSFITVRIPQNTCKDCIMSFLFKGHTAQNPSWFPLNFFYFIHFSMAYVQFFMIFLTSMNRFTMIFWSSTYEKVIRRALTLLLFHLNQTHSFLNSYNIQAWNRVFKYIVVFVIILPIPFTWTILVSSTYYIHTESLDCYTVSTSVNREFLYNQLLPYFAIVTITTAILNIASFYRLSCMTYKISVAERNLLFVSGSLFLVQLVADVNTTINRLVVNDNNKNSLWSQIAVTLLPYVSDGLTLIHPWLFLAFSTKARRCFMLMYFPKHAKIGNATTNNSTHFVSITRRSQAQFNTSKL
;
A
#
# COMPACT_ATOMS: atom_id res chain seq x y z
N MET A 1 17.81 -22.23 -33.44
CA MET A 1 16.55 -21.46 -33.28
C MET A 1 15.80 -21.97 -32.05
N ASN A 2 16.14 -21.50 -30.85
CA ASN A 2 15.38 -21.75 -29.60
C ASN A 2 15.05 -20.40 -28.90
N SER A 3 14.68 -19.38 -29.68
CA SER A 3 14.88 -17.97 -29.32
C SER A 3 13.70 -17.27 -28.64
N LEU A 4 12.89 -17.95 -27.83
CA LEU A 4 11.86 -17.26 -27.02
C LEU A 4 11.46 -18.00 -25.75
N SER A 5 11.52 -19.34 -25.75
CA SER A 5 11.28 -20.17 -24.56
C SER A 5 12.35 -19.98 -23.48
N ASP A 6 13.60 -19.73 -23.88
CA ASP A 6 14.73 -19.62 -22.94
C ASP A 6 14.86 -18.22 -22.33
N MET A 7 14.17 -17.22 -22.90
CA MET A 7 14.17 -15.83 -22.43
C MET A 7 13.06 -15.54 -21.41
N PHE A 8 11.95 -16.30 -21.48
CA PHE A 8 10.81 -16.19 -20.57
C PHE A 8 10.67 -17.48 -19.76
N THR A 9 11.44 -17.59 -18.68
CA THR A 9 11.12 -18.57 -17.64
C THR A 9 9.67 -18.34 -17.19
N PHE A 10 8.92 -19.43 -16.95
CA PHE A 10 7.52 -19.36 -16.48
C PHE A 10 7.35 -18.40 -15.30
N LYS A 11 8.36 -18.35 -14.41
CA LYS A 11 8.47 -17.41 -13.27
C LYS A 11 8.51 -15.92 -13.70
N PHE A 12 9.20 -15.60 -14.78
CA PHE A 12 9.24 -14.25 -15.32
C PHE A 12 7.90 -13.88 -15.97
N GLY A 13 7.31 -14.83 -16.71
CA GLY A 13 5.99 -14.66 -17.31
C GLY A 13 4.91 -14.37 -16.27
N THR A 14 4.85 -15.13 -15.18
CA THR A 14 3.88 -14.90 -14.10
C THR A 14 4.12 -13.56 -13.41
N THR A 15 5.37 -13.21 -13.10
CA THR A 15 5.68 -11.91 -12.47
C THR A 15 5.29 -10.73 -13.34
N LEU A 16 5.51 -10.79 -14.65
CA LEU A 16 5.06 -9.75 -15.58
C LEU A 16 3.54 -9.72 -15.76
N LEU A 17 2.90 -10.90 -15.82
CA LEU A 17 1.47 -11.02 -16.07
C LEU A 17 0.61 -10.36 -14.99
N TYR A 18 1.00 -10.40 -13.71
CA TYR A 18 0.26 -9.68 -12.68
C TYR A 18 0.81 -8.27 -12.44
N SER A 19 2.11 -8.04 -12.63
CA SER A 19 2.71 -6.74 -12.31
C SER A 19 2.32 -5.64 -13.27
N ILE A 20 2.28 -5.93 -14.58
CA ILE A 20 1.90 -4.93 -15.60
C ILE A 20 0.45 -4.47 -15.38
N PRO A 21 -0.57 -5.34 -15.27
CA PRO A 21 -1.92 -4.91 -14.95
C PRO A 21 -2.02 -4.16 -13.63
N SER A 22 -1.25 -4.57 -12.61
CA SER A 22 -1.26 -3.89 -11.32
C SER A 22 -0.68 -2.48 -11.39
N MET A 23 0.40 -2.26 -12.16
CA MET A 23 0.96 -0.94 -12.43
C MET A 23 0.01 -0.08 -13.26
N MET A 24 -0.67 -0.66 -14.26
CA MET A 24 -1.71 0.04 -15.00
C MET A 24 -2.86 0.44 -14.08
N LEU A 25 -3.32 -0.45 -13.20
CA LEU A 25 -4.35 -0.17 -12.21
C LEU A 25 -3.91 0.93 -11.24
N TYR A 26 -2.65 0.91 -10.80
CA TYR A 26 -2.07 1.96 -9.98
C TYR A 26 -2.15 3.32 -10.68
N LEU A 27 -1.74 3.40 -11.96
CA LEU A 27 -1.83 4.63 -12.75
C LEU A 27 -3.28 5.08 -12.97
N MET A 28 -4.19 4.16 -13.28
CA MET A 28 -5.60 4.47 -13.50
C MET A 28 -6.28 4.95 -12.22
N THR A 29 -6.02 4.29 -11.09
CA THR A 29 -6.54 4.73 -9.79
C THR A 29 -5.98 6.09 -9.42
N PHE A 30 -4.69 6.36 -9.68
CA PHE A 30 -4.09 7.67 -9.48
C PHE A 30 -4.80 8.78 -10.27
N ILE A 31 -5.01 8.58 -11.58
CA ILE A 31 -5.67 9.58 -12.44
C ILE A 31 -7.13 9.79 -11.98
N MET A 32 -7.84 8.71 -11.63
CA MET A 32 -9.21 8.76 -11.13
C MET A 32 -9.33 9.52 -9.81
N VAL A 33 -8.42 9.27 -8.88
CA VAL A 33 -8.32 10.00 -7.61
C VAL A 33 -8.11 11.50 -7.86
N LYS A 34 -7.18 11.87 -8.75
CA LYS A 34 -6.90 13.28 -9.08
C LYS A 34 -8.14 13.96 -9.68
N LYS A 35 -8.89 13.28 -10.54
CA LYS A 35 -10.09 13.82 -11.20
C LYS A 35 -11.28 13.98 -10.26
N PHE A 36 -11.54 12.99 -9.41
CA PHE A 36 -12.70 12.95 -8.50
C PHE A 36 -12.38 13.37 -7.07
N ALA A 37 -11.21 13.99 -6.82
CA ALA A 37 -10.74 14.40 -5.50
C ALA A 37 -11.78 15.21 -4.68
N LYS A 38 -12.60 16.02 -5.34
CA LYS A 38 -13.64 16.84 -4.71
C LYS A 38 -14.83 16.01 -4.22
N ASP A 39 -15.16 14.93 -4.91
CA ASP A 39 -16.32 14.09 -4.59
C ASP A 39 -16.04 13.22 -3.37
N PHE A 40 -14.78 12.97 -3.07
CA PHE A 40 -14.35 12.26 -1.88
C PHE A 40 -14.40 13.16 -0.64
N SER A 41 -15.61 13.48 -0.17
CA SER A 41 -15.87 14.30 1.01
C SER A 41 -15.47 13.66 2.34
N SER A 42 -15.29 12.32 2.37
CA SER A 42 -14.81 11.60 3.53
C SER A 42 -13.36 11.97 3.81
N THR A 43 -13.14 12.61 4.97
CA THR A 43 -11.82 12.84 5.58
C THR A 43 -10.93 11.62 5.53
N PHE A 44 -11.52 10.45 5.80
CA PHE A 44 -10.82 9.20 5.82
C PHE A 44 -10.29 8.81 4.42
N LEU A 45 -11.08 8.99 3.37
CA LEU A 45 -10.64 8.72 2.01
C LEU A 45 -9.58 9.72 1.55
N LYS A 46 -9.68 10.98 2.01
CA LYS A 46 -8.64 12.00 1.79
C LYS A 46 -7.31 11.60 2.44
N VAL A 47 -7.33 11.04 3.66
CA VAL A 47 -6.12 10.55 4.36
C VAL A 47 -5.58 9.29 3.70
N TYR A 48 -6.42 8.31 3.33
CA TYR A 48 -5.96 7.14 2.58
C TYR A 48 -5.31 7.53 1.24
N MET A 49 -5.89 8.48 0.51
CA MET A 49 -5.28 9.07 -0.69
C MET A 49 -4.02 9.88 -0.37
N LEU A 50 -3.96 10.56 0.78
CA LEU A 50 -2.79 11.28 1.28
C LEU A 50 -1.59 10.36 1.50
N PHE A 51 -1.86 9.16 2.03
CA PHE A 51 -0.86 8.14 2.35
C PHE A 51 -0.34 7.39 1.12
N PHE A 52 -1.20 7.11 0.13
CA PHE A 52 -0.85 6.16 -0.96
C PHE A 52 -0.82 6.75 -2.37
N VAL A 53 -1.47 7.90 -2.62
CA VAL A 53 -1.71 8.38 -4.01
C VAL A 53 -1.27 9.83 -4.21
N PHE A 54 -1.28 10.70 -3.19
CA PHE A 54 -0.92 12.11 -3.37
C PHE A 54 -0.70 12.87 -2.05
N VAL A 55 0.39 13.64 -1.93
CA VAL A 55 0.28 14.93 -1.22
C VAL A 55 0.49 16.08 -2.20
N SER A 56 -0.46 16.28 -3.11
CA SER A 56 -0.72 17.65 -3.56
C SER A 56 -1.76 18.27 -2.65
N TYR A 57 -1.31 19.05 -1.68
CA TYR A 57 -2.06 20.23 -1.29
C TYR A 57 -1.18 21.42 -1.65
N LYS A 58 -1.51 22.04 -2.79
CA LYS A 58 -1.28 23.45 -3.14
C LYS A 58 -0.04 24.11 -2.51
N ILE A 59 1.13 23.51 -2.73
CA ILE A 59 2.45 24.13 -2.74
C ILE A 59 3.18 23.36 -3.84
N VAL A 60 3.40 24.07 -4.95
CA VAL A 60 4.24 23.66 -6.06
C VAL A 60 5.66 23.42 -5.52
N THR A 61 6.42 22.56 -6.22
CA THR A 61 7.88 22.31 -6.14
C THR A 61 8.47 21.13 -5.32
N ILE A 62 7.70 20.30 -4.59
CA ILE A 62 8.25 19.04 -3.96
C ILE A 62 7.27 17.84 -4.10
N VAL A 63 6.28 17.95 -4.99
CA VAL A 63 5.03 17.19 -4.88
C VAL A 63 4.93 15.93 -5.77
N ASP A 64 5.89 15.66 -6.66
CA ASP A 64 5.92 14.44 -7.49
C ASP A 64 6.61 13.21 -6.84
N ILE A 65 7.21 13.36 -5.66
CA ILE A 65 8.08 12.34 -5.02
C ILE A 65 7.32 11.13 -4.42
N ARG A 66 5.99 11.17 -4.27
CA ARG A 66 5.24 10.08 -3.58
C ARG A 66 4.64 9.00 -4.49
N ASN A 67 4.18 9.34 -5.70
CA ASN A 67 3.98 8.31 -6.74
C ASN A 67 5.30 7.68 -7.16
N PHE A 68 6.39 8.42 -6.97
CA PHE A 68 7.74 7.97 -7.25
C PHE A 68 8.08 6.75 -6.38
N GLN A 69 7.67 6.64 -5.12
CA GLN A 69 8.09 5.53 -4.25
C GLN A 69 7.70 4.14 -4.76
N ASN A 70 6.42 3.87 -5.03
CA ASN A 70 6.00 2.56 -5.51
C ASN A 70 6.57 2.24 -6.89
N ASN A 71 6.66 3.25 -7.77
CA ASN A 71 7.28 3.10 -9.08
C ASN A 71 8.79 2.86 -8.97
N ILE A 72 9.51 3.60 -8.13
CA ILE A 72 10.93 3.41 -7.82
C ILE A 72 11.13 2.00 -7.29
N THR A 73 10.38 1.57 -6.26
CA THR A 73 10.56 0.23 -5.71
C THR A 73 10.34 -0.83 -6.76
N PHE A 74 9.32 -0.64 -7.60
CA PHE A 74 9.00 -1.54 -8.71
C PHE A 74 10.10 -1.63 -9.77
N PHE A 75 10.59 -0.48 -10.26
CA PHE A 75 11.68 -0.42 -11.25
C PHE A 75 13.02 -0.84 -10.65
N ASN A 76 13.28 -0.48 -9.40
CA ASN A 76 14.46 -0.91 -8.68
C ASN A 76 14.47 -2.42 -8.48
N SER A 77 13.33 -3.01 -8.09
CA SER A 77 13.15 -4.47 -8.00
C SER A 77 13.34 -5.17 -9.34
N PHE A 78 13.04 -4.52 -10.47
CA PHE A 78 13.40 -5.06 -11.79
C PHE A 78 14.91 -5.26 -11.95
N ILE A 79 15.69 -4.26 -11.55
CA ILE A 79 17.15 -4.27 -11.65
C ILE A 79 17.76 -5.22 -10.62
N THR A 80 17.32 -5.16 -9.36
CA THR A 80 17.97 -5.87 -8.26
C THR A 80 17.49 -7.31 -8.05
N VAL A 81 16.29 -7.65 -8.53
CA VAL A 81 15.66 -8.95 -8.25
C VAL A 81 15.16 -9.61 -9.53
N ARG A 82 14.23 -8.99 -10.27
CA ARG A 82 13.49 -9.73 -11.32
C ARG A 82 14.33 -10.12 -12.53
N ILE A 83 15.05 -9.19 -13.16
CA ILE A 83 15.87 -9.54 -14.33
C ILE A 83 16.99 -10.51 -13.92
N PRO A 84 17.73 -10.28 -12.80
CA PRO A 84 18.74 -11.23 -12.34
C PRO A 84 18.20 -12.63 -12.04
N GLN A 85 17.09 -12.73 -11.30
CA GLN A 85 16.52 -14.02 -10.88
C GLN A 85 15.91 -14.84 -12.02
N ASN A 86 15.60 -14.20 -13.15
CA ASN A 86 15.06 -14.86 -14.33
C ASN A 86 16.09 -15.05 -15.45
N THR A 87 17.35 -14.67 -15.21
CA THR A 87 18.44 -14.85 -16.19
C THR A 87 19.30 -16.05 -15.78
N CYS A 88 19.35 -17.06 -16.63
CA CYS A 88 20.19 -18.24 -16.46
C CYS A 88 21.65 -17.99 -16.86
N LYS A 89 22.56 -18.91 -16.52
CA LYS A 89 24.00 -18.78 -16.81
C LYS A 89 24.30 -18.56 -18.30
N ASP A 90 23.61 -19.29 -19.16
CA ASP A 90 23.84 -19.32 -20.62
C ASP A 90 22.75 -18.62 -21.44
N CYS A 91 21.85 -17.90 -20.76
CA CYS A 91 20.81 -17.10 -21.38
C CYS A 91 21.41 -15.93 -22.18
N ILE A 92 20.69 -15.47 -23.21
CA ILE A 92 21.08 -14.30 -24.02
C ILE A 92 21.34 -13.08 -23.14
N MET A 93 20.58 -12.87 -22.06
CA MET A 93 20.76 -11.72 -21.16
C MET A 93 21.92 -11.88 -20.16
N SER A 94 22.58 -13.05 -20.11
CA SER A 94 23.64 -13.34 -19.14
C SER A 94 24.87 -12.44 -19.28
N PHE A 95 25.14 -11.90 -20.49
CA PHE A 95 26.28 -10.99 -20.70
C PHE A 95 26.18 -9.72 -19.85
N LEU A 96 24.95 -9.24 -19.55
CA LEU A 96 24.76 -8.05 -18.71
C LEU A 96 25.28 -8.28 -17.29
N PHE A 97 25.14 -9.49 -16.77
CA PHE A 97 25.53 -9.84 -15.40
C PHE A 97 26.97 -10.35 -15.30
N LYS A 98 27.46 -11.07 -16.32
CA LYS A 98 28.84 -11.57 -16.39
C LYS A 98 29.89 -10.46 -16.39
N GLY A 99 29.55 -9.26 -16.90
CA GLY A 99 30.41 -8.08 -16.86
C GLY A 99 30.41 -7.31 -15.53
N HIS A 100 29.64 -7.76 -14.53
CA HIS A 100 29.39 -7.05 -13.26
C HIS A 100 29.69 -7.96 -12.06
N THR A 101 30.96 -8.36 -11.92
CA THR A 101 31.41 -9.28 -10.87
C THR A 101 32.27 -8.58 -9.82
N ALA A 102 32.58 -9.27 -8.72
CA ALA A 102 33.43 -8.72 -7.65
C ALA A 102 34.82 -8.27 -8.16
N GLN A 103 35.36 -8.96 -9.18
CA GLN A 103 36.66 -8.61 -9.75
C GLN A 103 36.60 -7.50 -10.81
N ASN A 104 35.43 -7.28 -11.43
CA ASN A 104 35.21 -6.27 -12.46
C ASN A 104 34.03 -5.37 -12.06
N PRO A 105 34.23 -4.42 -11.12
CA PRO A 105 33.20 -3.46 -10.77
C PRO A 105 32.90 -2.59 -11.99
N SER A 106 31.64 -2.54 -12.38
CA SER A 106 31.24 -1.86 -13.61
C SER A 106 31.05 -0.34 -13.43
N TRP A 107 30.76 0.32 -14.54
CA TRP A 107 30.29 1.70 -14.65
C TRP A 107 28.84 1.94 -14.15
N PHE A 108 28.07 0.88 -13.89
CA PHE A 108 26.65 0.99 -13.52
C PHE A 108 26.51 1.14 -12.00
N PRO A 109 25.72 2.10 -11.48
CA PRO A 109 25.63 2.40 -10.06
C PRO A 109 24.75 1.37 -9.29
N LEU A 110 25.12 0.09 -9.34
CA LEU A 110 24.38 -1.00 -8.69
C LEU A 110 24.26 -0.79 -7.17
N ASN A 111 25.28 -0.21 -6.54
CA ASN A 111 25.29 0.08 -5.10
C ASN A 111 24.10 0.97 -4.70
N PHE A 112 23.79 1.95 -5.55
CA PHE A 112 22.68 2.88 -5.33
C PHE A 112 21.32 2.18 -5.46
N PHE A 113 21.14 1.33 -6.47
CA PHE A 113 19.91 0.54 -6.63
C PHE A 113 19.71 -0.44 -5.48
N TYR A 114 20.77 -1.12 -5.04
CA TYR A 114 20.71 -2.03 -3.91
C TYR A 114 20.45 -1.31 -2.58
N PHE A 115 21.05 -0.13 -2.37
CA PHE A 115 20.75 0.77 -1.26
C PHE A 115 19.27 1.20 -1.24
N ILE A 116 18.71 1.62 -2.38
CA ILE A 116 17.30 1.97 -2.50
C ILE A 116 16.43 0.75 -2.18
N HIS A 117 16.84 -0.45 -2.60
CA HIS A 117 16.04 -1.67 -2.42
C HIS A 117 15.79 -1.95 -0.94
N PHE A 118 16.87 -1.96 -0.15
CA PHE A 118 16.75 -2.13 1.30
C PHE A 118 16.02 -0.96 1.94
N SER A 119 16.34 0.29 1.55
CA SER A 119 15.70 1.48 2.14
C SER A 119 14.19 1.50 1.92
N MET A 120 13.72 1.08 0.75
CA MET A 120 12.29 1.01 0.45
C MET A 120 11.56 -0.04 1.29
N ALA A 121 12.22 -1.14 1.66
CA ALA A 121 11.63 -2.15 2.52
C ALA A 121 11.35 -1.58 3.94
N TYR A 122 12.28 -0.83 4.51
CA TYR A 122 12.07 -0.09 5.78
C TYR A 122 10.90 0.91 5.69
N VAL A 123 10.87 1.70 4.62
CA VAL A 123 9.83 2.71 4.36
C VAL A 123 8.46 2.05 4.29
N GLN A 124 8.32 0.95 3.55
CA GLN A 124 7.05 0.26 3.35
C GLN A 124 6.49 -0.31 4.65
N PHE A 125 7.31 -1.00 5.44
CA PHE A 125 6.91 -1.52 6.75
C PHE A 125 6.43 -0.38 7.68
N PHE A 126 7.17 0.74 7.70
CA PHE A 126 6.78 1.88 8.52
C PHE A 126 5.48 2.53 8.05
N MET A 127 5.26 2.62 6.74
CA MET A 127 4.04 3.20 6.17
C MET A 127 2.80 2.36 6.50
N ILE A 128 2.91 1.02 6.51
CA ILE A 128 1.83 0.12 6.94
C ILE A 128 1.54 0.32 8.43
N PHE A 129 2.59 0.47 9.25
CA PHE A 129 2.45 0.81 10.67
C PHE A 129 1.74 2.14 10.88
N LEU A 130 2.18 3.22 10.21
CA LEU A 130 1.55 4.54 10.32
C LEU A 130 0.08 4.51 9.87
N THR A 131 -0.24 3.73 8.84
CA THR A 131 -1.62 3.51 8.40
C THR A 131 -2.46 2.87 9.50
N SER A 132 -1.92 1.85 10.17
CA SER A 132 -2.58 1.17 11.29
C SER A 132 -2.71 2.07 12.53
N MET A 133 -1.70 2.89 12.82
CA MET A 133 -1.68 3.84 13.94
C MET A 133 -2.67 4.99 13.74
N ASN A 134 -2.70 5.60 12.55
CA ASN A 134 -3.67 6.63 12.18
C ASN A 134 -5.09 6.11 12.39
N ARG A 135 -5.35 4.87 11.97
CA ARG A 135 -6.64 4.23 12.13
C ARG A 135 -7.01 3.91 13.57
N PHE A 136 -6.08 3.35 14.33
CA PHE A 136 -6.27 3.12 15.77
C PHE A 136 -6.67 4.42 16.47
N THR A 137 -5.97 5.51 16.17
CA THR A 137 -6.23 6.85 16.72
C THR A 137 -7.65 7.33 16.38
N MET A 138 -8.11 7.13 15.14
CA MET A 138 -9.48 7.46 14.73
C MET A 138 -10.54 6.69 15.54
N ILE A 139 -10.33 5.40 15.79
CA ILE A 139 -11.31 4.53 16.46
C ILE A 139 -11.35 4.79 17.97
N PHE A 140 -10.19 4.82 18.62
CA PHE A 140 -10.10 4.95 20.07
C PHE A 140 -10.35 6.36 20.57
N TRP A 141 -9.87 7.38 19.85
CA TRP A 141 -9.97 8.76 20.30
C TRP A 141 -11.19 9.50 19.76
N SER A 142 -12.10 8.83 19.05
CA SER A 142 -13.31 9.45 18.46
C SER A 142 -14.11 10.29 19.46
N SER A 143 -14.36 9.76 20.67
CA SER A 143 -15.15 10.40 21.75
C SER A 143 -14.48 11.63 22.36
N THR A 144 -13.18 11.59 22.66
CA THR A 144 -12.45 12.73 23.25
C THR A 144 -12.22 13.83 22.21
N TYR A 145 -12.03 13.44 20.95
CA TYR A 145 -11.96 14.38 19.82
C TYR A 145 -13.29 15.12 19.60
N GLU A 146 -14.42 14.41 19.62
CA GLU A 146 -15.74 15.05 19.53
C GLU A 146 -16.04 15.91 20.76
N LYS A 147 -15.70 15.48 21.98
CA LYS A 147 -16.07 16.18 23.21
C LYS A 147 -15.25 17.43 23.50
N VAL A 148 -13.93 17.39 23.31
CA VAL A 148 -13.06 18.57 23.53
C VAL A 148 -13.37 19.64 22.49
N ILE A 149 -13.60 19.25 21.23
CA ILE A 149 -13.95 20.20 20.18
C ILE A 149 -15.41 20.65 20.30
N ARG A 150 -16.37 19.79 20.67
CA ARG A 150 -17.74 20.26 20.99
C ARG A 150 -17.69 21.32 22.08
N ARG A 151 -17.01 21.09 23.21
CA ARG A 151 -16.97 22.08 24.31
C ARG A 151 -16.30 23.40 23.94
N ALA A 152 -15.22 23.38 23.17
CA ALA A 152 -14.58 24.60 22.65
C ALA A 152 -15.45 25.33 21.60
N LEU A 153 -16.28 24.58 20.85
CA LEU A 153 -17.08 25.09 19.75
C LEU A 153 -18.50 25.49 20.15
N THR A 154 -19.11 24.90 21.19
CA THR A 154 -20.40 25.38 21.75
C THR A 154 -20.26 26.79 22.32
N LEU A 155 -19.07 27.15 22.80
CA LEU A 155 -18.73 28.51 23.25
C LEU A 155 -18.51 29.50 22.08
N LEU A 156 -18.26 29.00 20.87
CA LEU A 156 -17.90 29.82 19.69
C LEU A 156 -19.00 29.83 18.60
N LEU A 157 -19.91 28.85 18.60
CA LEU A 157 -20.98 28.65 17.60
C LEU A 157 -22.40 28.77 18.18
N PHE A 158 -22.62 29.61 19.19
CA PHE A 158 -23.97 30.08 19.55
C PHE A 158 -24.64 30.91 18.42
N HIS A 159 -23.97 31.09 17.26
CA HIS A 159 -24.47 31.95 16.18
C HIS A 159 -24.64 31.33 14.78
N LEU A 160 -24.17 30.10 14.51
CA LEU A 160 -24.28 29.55 13.14
C LEU A 160 -24.65 28.07 13.13
N ASN A 161 -25.87 27.82 12.66
CA ASN A 161 -26.58 26.55 12.66
C ASN A 161 -26.11 25.63 11.50
N GLN A 162 -24.84 25.23 11.46
CA GLN A 162 -24.32 24.32 10.42
C GLN A 162 -23.05 23.55 10.85
N THR A 163 -23.18 22.56 11.75
CA THR A 163 -22.04 22.10 12.56
C THR A 163 -21.40 20.74 12.21
N HIS A 164 -21.94 19.94 11.29
CA HIS A 164 -21.37 18.60 11.03
C HIS A 164 -20.19 18.57 10.02
N SER A 165 -20.08 19.53 9.10
CA SER A 165 -19.02 19.53 8.07
C SER A 165 -17.72 20.22 8.50
N PHE A 166 -17.77 21.11 9.48
CA PHE A 166 -16.65 22.00 9.84
C PHE A 166 -15.68 21.37 10.86
N LEU A 167 -16.18 20.60 11.82
CA LEU A 167 -15.39 19.89 12.85
C LEU A 167 -14.37 18.92 12.27
N ASN A 168 -14.71 18.28 11.15
CA ASN A 168 -13.81 17.37 10.45
C ASN A 168 -12.61 18.13 9.85
N SER A 169 -12.79 19.40 9.45
CA SER A 169 -11.81 20.20 8.74
C SER A 169 -10.61 20.64 9.60
N TYR A 170 -10.77 20.82 10.91
CA TYR A 170 -9.70 21.35 11.79
C TYR A 170 -8.73 20.26 12.27
N ASN A 171 -9.23 19.07 12.62
CA ASN A 171 -8.40 17.91 12.98
C ASN A 171 -7.53 17.44 11.80
N ILE A 172 -8.12 17.42 10.60
CA ILE A 172 -7.41 17.18 9.34
C ILE A 172 -6.24 18.15 9.16
N GLN A 173 -6.38 19.42 9.54
CA GLN A 173 -5.34 20.41 9.34
C GLN A 173 -4.12 20.21 10.25
N ALA A 174 -4.34 19.83 11.51
CA ALA A 174 -3.24 19.52 12.44
C ALA A 174 -2.50 18.24 12.00
N TRP A 175 -3.24 17.17 11.67
CA TRP A 175 -2.66 15.94 11.15
C TRP A 175 -1.91 16.18 9.83
N ASN A 176 -2.49 16.93 8.89
CA ASN A 176 -1.84 17.27 7.62
C ASN A 176 -0.55 18.09 7.79
N ARG A 177 -0.44 18.88 8.87
CA ARG A 177 0.78 19.66 9.16
C ARG A 177 1.89 18.75 9.69
N VAL A 178 1.58 17.94 10.70
CA VAL A 178 2.56 17.00 11.31
C VAL A 178 2.95 15.90 10.31
N PHE A 179 2.00 15.45 9.49
CA PHE A 179 2.20 14.34 8.57
C PHE A 179 3.28 14.60 7.51
N LYS A 180 3.44 15.85 7.04
CA LYS A 180 4.51 16.20 6.09
C LYS A 180 5.89 15.89 6.68
N TYR A 181 6.08 16.22 7.96
CA TYR A 181 7.32 15.95 8.67
C TYR A 181 7.49 14.46 8.96
N ILE A 182 6.41 13.75 9.30
CA ILE A 182 6.44 12.28 9.45
C ILE A 182 6.91 11.62 8.16
N VAL A 183 6.38 11.98 7.00
CA VAL A 183 6.79 11.38 5.71
C VAL A 183 8.26 11.64 5.40
N VAL A 184 8.75 12.85 5.61
CA VAL A 184 10.18 13.17 5.43
C VAL A 184 11.03 12.33 6.39
N PHE A 185 10.60 12.19 7.63
CA PHE A 185 11.24 11.33 8.61
C PHE A 185 11.26 9.86 8.17
N VAL A 186 10.16 9.32 7.62
CA VAL A 186 10.12 7.93 7.11
C VAL A 186 11.16 7.70 6.03
N ILE A 187 11.37 8.67 5.14
CA ILE A 187 12.33 8.57 4.02
C ILE A 187 13.78 8.65 4.52
N ILE A 188 14.05 9.47 5.55
CA ILE A 188 15.39 9.68 6.09
C ILE A 188 15.77 8.56 7.07
N LEU A 189 14.82 8.04 7.84
CA LEU A 189 15.01 6.97 8.83
C LEU A 189 15.81 5.76 8.34
N PRO A 190 15.61 5.20 7.12
CA PRO A 190 16.38 4.04 6.66
C PRO A 190 17.83 4.36 6.32
N ILE A 191 18.17 5.63 6.01
CA ILE A 191 19.48 5.99 5.46
C ILE A 191 20.64 5.54 6.37
N PRO A 192 20.63 5.76 7.70
CA PRO A 192 21.70 5.29 8.58
C PRO A 192 21.85 3.76 8.59
N PHE A 193 20.74 3.02 8.46
CA PHE A 193 20.75 1.56 8.48
C PHE A 193 21.25 0.95 7.17
N THR A 194 21.04 1.63 6.04
CA THR A 194 21.41 1.15 4.71
C THR A 194 22.67 1.81 4.15
N TRP A 195 23.22 2.82 4.83
CA TRP A 195 24.40 3.58 4.38
C TRP A 195 25.60 2.70 4.04
N THR A 196 25.83 1.63 4.80
CA THR A 196 26.91 0.66 4.57
C THR A 196 26.81 -0.01 3.19
N ILE A 197 25.60 -0.17 2.66
CA ILE A 197 25.36 -0.71 1.31
C ILE A 197 25.80 0.28 0.23
N LEU A 198 25.58 1.58 0.46
CA LEU A 198 25.90 2.61 -0.52
C LEU A 198 27.42 2.77 -0.72
N VAL A 199 28.19 2.64 0.36
CA VAL A 199 29.65 2.79 0.37
C VAL A 199 30.38 1.50 -0.03
N SER A 200 29.68 0.36 0.01
CA SER A 200 30.26 -0.95 -0.33
C SER A 200 30.11 -1.30 -1.80
N SER A 201 31.02 -2.14 -2.30
CA SER A 201 30.94 -2.67 -3.65
C SER A 201 29.86 -3.74 -3.74
N THR A 202 28.89 -3.53 -4.65
CA THR A 202 27.83 -4.48 -4.99
C THR A 202 28.04 -5.06 -6.38
N TYR A 203 27.70 -6.33 -6.55
CA TYR A 203 27.95 -7.11 -7.76
C TYR A 203 26.94 -8.24 -7.89
N TYR A 204 26.85 -8.85 -9.06
CA TYR A 204 25.99 -10.01 -9.28
C TYR A 204 26.76 -11.31 -9.03
N ILE A 205 26.12 -12.26 -8.34
CA ILE A 205 26.62 -13.62 -8.14
C ILE A 205 25.62 -14.59 -8.77
N HIS A 206 26.13 -15.49 -9.62
CA HIS A 206 25.36 -16.61 -10.14
C HIS A 206 25.22 -17.69 -9.06
N THR A 207 23.99 -18.18 -8.88
CA THR A 207 23.66 -19.25 -7.94
C THR A 207 23.28 -20.49 -8.74
N GLU A 208 24.13 -21.52 -8.66
CA GLU A 208 23.97 -22.74 -9.46
C GLU A 208 22.70 -23.53 -9.10
N SER A 209 22.29 -23.53 -7.83
CA SER A 209 21.11 -24.29 -7.36
C SER A 209 19.77 -23.77 -7.90
N LEU A 210 19.69 -22.49 -8.27
CA LEU A 210 18.50 -21.84 -8.82
C LEU A 210 18.68 -21.42 -10.29
N ASP A 211 19.87 -21.68 -10.85
CA ASP A 211 20.35 -21.18 -12.13
C ASP A 211 19.95 -19.72 -12.39
N CYS A 212 20.30 -18.84 -11.46
CA CYS A 212 19.93 -17.43 -11.54
C CYS A 212 20.98 -16.50 -10.95
N TYR A 213 20.94 -15.21 -11.32
CA TYR A 213 21.78 -14.19 -10.73
C TYR A 213 21.10 -13.54 -9.51
N THR A 214 21.90 -13.23 -8.50
CA THR A 214 21.47 -12.50 -7.30
C THR A 214 22.41 -11.35 -7.01
N VAL A 215 21.87 -10.21 -6.57
CA VAL A 215 22.70 -9.07 -6.13
C VAL A 215 23.32 -9.41 -4.79
N SER A 216 24.62 -9.16 -4.69
CA SER A 216 25.41 -9.31 -3.48
C SER A 216 26.21 -8.04 -3.22
N THR A 217 26.63 -7.87 -1.97
CA THR A 217 27.56 -6.83 -1.57
C THR A 217 28.77 -7.45 -0.87
N SER A 218 29.87 -6.72 -0.86
CA SER A 218 31.07 -7.01 -0.06
C SER A 218 30.82 -6.95 1.45
N VAL A 219 29.74 -6.28 1.88
CA VAL A 219 29.29 -6.33 3.29
C VAL A 219 28.69 -7.70 3.58
N ASN A 220 28.98 -8.26 4.77
CA ASN A 220 28.37 -9.51 5.18
C ASN A 220 26.83 -9.37 5.19
N ARG A 221 26.15 -10.21 4.39
CA ARG A 221 24.67 -10.21 4.30
C ARG A 221 24.03 -10.46 5.67
N GLU A 222 24.67 -11.26 6.52
CA GLU A 222 24.19 -11.54 7.87
C GLU A 222 24.07 -10.26 8.70
N PHE A 223 25.06 -9.36 8.60
CA PHE A 223 25.04 -8.08 9.27
C PHE A 223 23.84 -7.23 8.83
N LEU A 224 23.57 -7.16 7.53
CA LEU A 224 22.43 -6.41 6.99
C LEU A 224 21.09 -6.96 7.50
N TYR A 225 20.90 -8.28 7.49
CA TYR A 225 19.67 -8.88 8.01
C TYR A 225 19.55 -8.78 9.54
N ASN A 226 20.66 -8.83 10.27
CA ASN A 226 20.65 -8.67 11.73
C ASN A 226 20.23 -7.25 12.15
N GLN A 227 20.38 -6.25 11.29
CA GLN A 227 19.82 -4.91 11.50
C GLN A 227 18.36 -4.80 11.02
N LEU A 228 18.04 -5.41 9.88
CA LEU A 228 16.71 -5.32 9.26
C LEU A 228 15.62 -6.07 10.04
N LEU A 229 15.91 -7.30 10.48
CA LEU A 229 14.91 -8.17 11.10
C LEU A 229 14.37 -7.66 12.44
N PRO A 230 15.19 -7.13 13.38
CA PRO A 230 14.66 -6.54 14.61
C PRO A 230 13.70 -5.39 14.32
N TYR A 231 14.03 -4.55 13.33
CA TYR A 231 13.14 -3.47 12.91
C TYR A 231 11.82 -3.99 12.35
N PHE A 232 11.85 -4.97 11.43
CA PHE A 232 10.64 -5.60 10.91
C PHE A 232 9.80 -6.23 12.02
N ALA A 233 10.41 -6.99 12.92
CA ALA A 233 9.71 -7.62 14.03
C ALA A 233 9.01 -6.60 14.93
N ILE A 234 9.70 -5.53 15.36
CA ILE A 234 9.13 -4.49 16.22
C ILE A 234 7.93 -3.82 15.52
N VAL A 235 8.11 -3.42 14.26
CA VAL A 235 7.07 -2.73 13.49
C VAL A 235 5.88 -3.66 13.23
N THR A 236 6.11 -4.92 12.86
CA THR A 236 5.05 -5.92 12.61
C THR A 236 4.27 -6.24 13.88
N ILE A 237 4.94 -6.46 15.02
CA ILE A 237 4.29 -6.71 16.32
C ILE A 237 3.43 -5.51 16.73
N THR A 238 3.98 -4.29 16.62
CA THR A 238 3.22 -3.08 16.99
C THR A 238 2.02 -2.89 16.06
N THR A 239 2.18 -3.12 14.75
CA THR A 239 1.08 -3.12 13.77
C THR A 239 0.01 -4.16 14.10
N ALA A 240 0.41 -5.37 14.53
CA ALA A 240 -0.52 -6.42 14.94
C ALA A 240 -1.34 -5.97 16.14
N ILE A 241 -0.68 -5.44 17.18
CA ILE A 241 -1.34 -4.93 18.39
C ILE A 241 -2.36 -3.84 18.03
N LEU A 242 -1.98 -2.86 17.20
CA LEU A 242 -2.87 -1.78 16.79
C LEU A 242 -4.07 -2.29 15.98
N ASN A 243 -3.87 -3.24 15.07
CA ASN A 243 -4.96 -3.81 14.27
C ASN A 243 -5.90 -4.67 15.12
N ILE A 244 -5.38 -5.49 16.04
CA ILE A 244 -6.17 -6.29 16.99
C ILE A 244 -6.96 -5.39 17.92
N ALA A 245 -6.33 -4.37 18.50
CA ALA A 245 -7.01 -3.40 19.37
C ALA A 245 -8.12 -2.65 18.61
N SER A 246 -7.84 -2.23 17.37
CA SER A 246 -8.83 -1.60 16.50
C SER A 246 -10.00 -2.52 16.17
N PHE A 247 -9.74 -3.81 15.93
CA PHE A 247 -10.77 -4.82 15.67
C PHE A 247 -11.63 -5.06 16.90
N TYR A 248 -11.00 -5.31 18.05
CA TYR A 248 -11.67 -5.55 19.33
C TYR A 248 -12.59 -4.39 19.70
N ARG A 249 -12.07 -3.16 19.67
CA ARG A 249 -12.85 -1.96 20.00
C ARG A 249 -14.04 -1.78 19.09
N LEU A 250 -13.87 -2.05 17.79
CA LEU A 250 -14.96 -1.97 16.82
C LEU A 250 -16.05 -3.03 17.07
N SER A 251 -15.67 -4.25 17.42
CA SER A 251 -16.60 -5.32 17.78
C SER A 251 -17.39 -5.04 19.06
N CYS A 252 -16.82 -4.26 19.99
CA CYS A 252 -17.51 -3.84 21.21
C CYS A 252 -18.44 -2.62 21.03
N MET A 253 -18.42 -1.94 19.87
CA MET A 253 -19.26 -0.77 19.62
C MET A 253 -20.66 -1.20 19.14
N THR A 254 -21.69 -0.79 19.87
CA THR A 254 -23.10 -1.15 19.59
C THR A 254 -23.83 -0.18 18.65
N TYR A 255 -23.20 0.92 18.24
CA TYR A 255 -23.80 1.89 17.32
C TYR A 255 -23.63 1.46 15.84
N LYS A 256 -24.51 1.95 14.96
CA LYS A 256 -24.40 1.72 13.51
C LYS A 256 -23.12 2.36 12.96
N ILE A 257 -22.06 1.58 12.85
CA ILE A 257 -20.79 1.95 12.22
C ILE A 257 -21.02 2.19 10.72
N SER A 258 -20.31 3.17 10.16
CA SER A 258 -20.38 3.42 8.72
C SER A 258 -19.71 2.26 7.96
N VAL A 259 -20.32 1.83 6.86
CA VAL A 259 -19.76 0.76 6.00
C VAL A 259 -18.33 1.09 5.56
N ALA A 260 -18.01 2.38 5.41
CA ALA A 260 -16.67 2.85 5.05
C ALA A 260 -15.60 2.53 6.12
N GLU A 261 -15.90 2.68 7.40
CA GLU A 261 -14.97 2.39 8.51
C GLU A 261 -14.69 0.90 8.64
N ARG A 262 -15.72 0.06 8.44
CA ARG A 262 -15.57 -1.39 8.43
C ARG A 262 -14.74 -1.87 7.23
N ASN A 263 -14.96 -1.30 6.05
CA ASN A 263 -14.18 -1.64 4.86
C ASN A 263 -12.70 -1.26 5.01
N LEU A 264 -12.41 -0.16 5.69
CA LEU A 264 -11.05 0.22 6.05
C LEU A 264 -10.37 -0.77 7.02
N LEU A 265 -11.13 -1.36 7.95
CA LEU A 265 -10.60 -2.43 8.83
C LEU A 265 -10.03 -3.58 8.03
N PHE A 266 -10.77 -4.00 7.01
CA PHE A 266 -10.31 -5.06 6.13
C PHE A 266 -9.09 -4.64 5.32
N VAL A 267 -9.03 -3.41 4.78
CA VAL A 267 -7.84 -2.91 4.08
C VAL A 267 -6.59 -2.94 4.97
N SER A 268 -6.68 -2.38 6.18
CA SER A 268 -5.58 -2.34 7.15
C SER A 268 -5.15 -3.75 7.58
N GLY A 269 -6.12 -4.64 7.83
CA GLY A 269 -5.85 -6.04 8.15
C GLY A 269 -5.19 -6.81 7.01
N SER A 270 -5.63 -6.60 5.77
CA SER A 270 -5.01 -7.20 4.59
C SER A 270 -3.57 -6.72 4.40
N LEU A 271 -3.28 -5.43 4.61
CA LEU A 271 -1.90 -4.91 4.55
C LEU A 271 -1.01 -5.52 5.64
N PHE A 272 -1.55 -5.71 6.85
CA PHE A 272 -0.83 -6.41 7.91
C PHE A 272 -0.50 -7.87 7.54
N LEU A 273 -1.42 -8.60 6.91
CA LEU A 273 -1.15 -9.97 6.45
C LEU A 273 -0.01 -10.01 5.40
N VAL A 274 0.00 -9.06 4.46
CA VAL A 274 1.10 -8.93 3.49
C VAL A 274 2.41 -8.63 4.19
N GLN A 275 2.41 -7.73 5.18
CA GLN A 275 3.58 -7.41 5.99
C GLN A 275 4.11 -8.63 6.73
N LEU A 276 3.22 -9.47 7.30
CA LEU A 276 3.60 -10.70 7.99
C LEU A 276 4.26 -11.70 7.03
N VAL A 277 3.67 -11.91 5.84
CA VAL A 277 4.27 -12.78 4.81
C VAL A 277 5.66 -12.26 4.41
N ALA A 278 5.83 -10.94 4.31
CA ALA A 278 7.12 -10.35 3.99
C ALA A 278 8.18 -10.53 5.07
N ASP A 279 7.79 -10.38 6.33
CA ASP A 279 8.66 -10.57 7.49
C ASP A 279 9.14 -12.03 7.60
N VAL A 280 8.20 -12.98 7.44
CA VAL A 280 8.52 -14.42 7.41
C VAL A 280 9.46 -14.74 6.25
N ASN A 281 9.18 -14.25 5.04
CA ASN A 281 10.03 -14.48 3.88
C ASN A 281 11.45 -13.92 4.08
N THR A 282 11.57 -12.74 4.69
CA THR A 282 12.85 -12.11 5.00
C THR A 282 13.61 -12.90 6.07
N THR A 283 12.91 -13.40 7.08
CA THR A 283 13.48 -14.24 8.15
C THR A 283 14.03 -15.54 7.59
N ILE A 284 13.28 -16.23 6.71
CA ILE A 284 13.76 -17.46 6.06
C ILE A 284 15.00 -17.15 5.21
N ASN A 285 14.99 -16.05 4.44
CA ASN A 285 16.18 -15.64 3.67
C ASN A 285 17.42 -15.42 4.55
N ARG A 286 17.27 -14.84 5.74
CA ARG A 286 18.38 -14.69 6.70
C ARG A 286 18.89 -16.03 7.24
N LEU A 287 18.00 -16.93 7.64
CA LEU A 287 18.37 -18.25 8.16
C LEU A 287 19.11 -19.12 7.14
N VAL A 288 18.87 -18.83 5.87
CA VAL A 288 19.43 -19.50 4.69
C VAL A 288 20.81 -18.96 4.29
N VAL A 289 21.16 -17.73 4.68
CA VAL A 289 22.48 -17.13 4.40
C VAL A 289 23.61 -17.88 5.12
N ASN A 290 23.30 -18.68 6.14
CA ASN A 290 24.28 -19.55 6.78
C ASN A 290 24.57 -20.76 5.87
N ASP A 291 25.82 -20.91 5.39
CA ASP A 291 26.21 -21.76 4.24
C ASP A 291 25.69 -23.22 4.29
N ASN A 292 25.44 -23.76 5.48
CA ASN A 292 24.92 -25.11 5.68
C ASN A 292 23.52 -25.35 5.08
N ASN A 293 22.71 -24.30 4.87
CA ASN A 293 21.31 -24.40 4.43
C ASN A 293 21.03 -23.78 3.06
N LYS A 294 22.06 -23.33 2.34
CA LYS A 294 21.92 -22.60 1.06
C LYS A 294 21.15 -23.39 0.00
N ASN A 295 21.28 -24.72 0.01
CA ASN A 295 20.61 -25.65 -0.90
C ASN A 295 19.26 -26.18 -0.39
N SER A 296 18.83 -25.77 0.81
CA SER A 296 17.55 -26.20 1.37
C SER A 296 16.38 -25.78 0.50
N LEU A 297 15.32 -26.58 0.46
CA LEU A 297 14.07 -26.25 -0.25
C LEU A 297 13.49 -24.90 0.22
N TRP A 298 13.64 -24.58 1.51
CA TRP A 298 13.18 -23.31 2.08
C TRP A 298 13.95 -22.09 1.55
N SER A 299 15.25 -22.26 1.27
CA SER A 299 16.09 -21.25 0.61
C SER A 299 15.56 -20.92 -0.78
N GLN A 300 15.33 -21.97 -1.57
CA GLN A 300 14.88 -21.83 -2.95
C GLN A 300 13.50 -21.18 -3.03
N ILE A 301 12.59 -21.55 -2.13
CA ILE A 301 11.26 -20.94 -2.02
C ILE A 301 11.37 -19.47 -1.62
N ALA A 302 12.16 -19.13 -0.60
CA ALA A 302 12.25 -17.76 -0.10
C ALA A 302 12.86 -16.77 -1.11
N VAL A 303 13.87 -17.23 -1.87
CA VAL A 303 14.47 -16.47 -2.97
C VAL A 303 13.48 -16.32 -4.13
N THR A 304 12.73 -17.38 -4.47
CA THR A 304 11.72 -17.34 -5.54
C THR A 304 10.52 -16.47 -5.20
N LEU A 305 10.12 -16.40 -3.93
CA LEU A 305 8.98 -15.59 -3.46
C LEU A 305 9.30 -14.11 -3.30
N LEU A 306 10.58 -13.74 -3.21
CA LEU A 306 11.04 -12.36 -3.01
C LEU A 306 10.36 -11.31 -3.92
N PRO A 307 10.28 -11.50 -5.27
CA PRO A 307 9.60 -10.55 -6.14
C PRO A 307 8.10 -10.46 -5.87
N TYR A 308 7.43 -11.56 -5.55
CA TYR A 308 5.99 -11.59 -5.25
C TYR A 308 5.66 -10.87 -3.95
N VAL A 309 6.50 -11.08 -2.93
CA VAL A 309 6.38 -10.42 -1.62
C VAL A 309 6.60 -8.91 -1.75
N SER A 310 7.64 -8.50 -2.48
CA SER A 310 7.91 -7.10 -2.81
C SER A 310 6.71 -6.46 -3.54
N ASP A 311 6.04 -7.23 -4.40
CA ASP A 311 4.89 -6.73 -5.15
C ASP A 311 3.63 -6.66 -4.32
N GLY A 312 3.44 -7.60 -3.39
CA GLY A 312 2.42 -7.49 -2.35
C GLY A 312 2.58 -6.18 -1.59
N LEU A 313 3.80 -5.83 -1.17
CA LEU A 313 4.07 -4.60 -0.42
C LEU A 313 3.96 -3.30 -1.23
N THR A 314 4.06 -3.35 -2.57
CA THR A 314 4.01 -2.15 -3.42
C THR A 314 2.65 -1.99 -4.11
N LEU A 315 2.20 -3.05 -4.79
CA LEU A 315 1.12 -3.00 -5.77
C LEU A 315 -0.26 -3.35 -5.22
N ILE A 316 -0.37 -3.92 -4.01
CA ILE A 316 -1.67 -4.36 -3.48
C ILE A 316 -2.60 -3.19 -3.10
N HIS A 317 -2.04 -2.02 -2.85
CA HIS A 317 -2.77 -0.83 -2.39
C HIS A 317 -3.96 -0.42 -3.28
N PRO A 318 -3.80 -0.17 -4.60
CA PRO A 318 -4.91 0.14 -5.49
C PRO A 318 -5.97 -0.97 -5.56
N TRP A 319 -5.55 -2.24 -5.46
CA TRP A 319 -6.45 -3.38 -5.43
C TRP A 319 -7.32 -3.37 -4.19
N LEU A 320 -6.73 -3.20 -3.00
CA LEU A 320 -7.48 -3.09 -1.75
C LEU A 320 -8.39 -1.86 -1.74
N PHE A 321 -7.92 -0.73 -2.29
CA PHE A 321 -8.72 0.48 -2.39
C PHE A 321 -10.00 0.26 -3.19
N LEU A 322 -9.88 -0.34 -4.38
CA LEU A 322 -11.04 -0.63 -5.22
C LEU A 322 -11.89 -1.76 -4.64
N ALA A 323 -11.30 -2.83 -4.09
CA ALA A 323 -12.05 -3.93 -3.51
C ALA A 323 -12.98 -3.48 -2.38
N PHE A 324 -12.45 -2.62 -1.48
CA PHE A 324 -13.15 -2.24 -0.27
C PHE A 324 -13.85 -0.86 -0.34
N SER A 325 -13.65 -0.05 -1.37
CA SER A 325 -14.36 1.24 -1.53
C SER A 325 -15.40 1.20 -2.64
N THR A 326 -16.68 1.10 -2.27
CA THR A 326 -17.83 1.20 -3.20
C THR A 326 -17.83 2.52 -3.97
N LYS A 327 -17.50 3.62 -3.29
CA LYS A 327 -17.40 4.95 -3.91
C LYS A 327 -16.25 5.02 -4.92
N ALA A 328 -15.08 4.48 -4.59
CA ALA A 328 -13.95 4.43 -5.52
C ALA A 328 -14.28 3.60 -6.76
N ARG A 329 -14.94 2.43 -6.60
CA ARG A 329 -15.39 1.61 -7.72
C ARG A 329 -16.36 2.36 -8.61
N ARG A 330 -17.32 3.10 -8.04
CA ARG A 330 -18.26 3.91 -8.84
C ARG A 330 -17.53 4.98 -9.66
N CYS A 331 -16.63 5.73 -9.04
CA CYS A 331 -15.82 6.74 -9.74
C CYS A 331 -14.93 6.11 -10.84
N PHE A 332 -14.33 4.96 -10.55
CA PHE A 332 -13.51 4.22 -11.50
C PHE A 332 -14.32 3.73 -12.71
N MET A 333 -15.48 3.13 -12.48
CA MET A 333 -16.39 2.69 -13.54
C MET A 333 -16.94 3.86 -14.35
N LEU A 334 -17.28 4.98 -13.71
CA LEU A 334 -17.70 6.20 -14.41
C LEU A 334 -16.60 6.77 -15.33
N MET A 335 -15.34 6.67 -14.91
CA MET A 335 -14.21 7.22 -15.65
C MET A 335 -13.78 6.35 -16.83
N TYR A 336 -13.61 5.05 -16.61
CA TYR A 336 -13.00 4.13 -17.57
C TYR A 336 -14.01 3.25 -18.30
N PHE A 337 -15.20 3.05 -17.73
CA PHE A 337 -16.26 2.20 -18.29
C PHE A 337 -17.63 2.91 -18.32
N PRO A 338 -17.74 4.10 -18.94
CA PRO A 338 -18.94 4.95 -18.86
C PRO A 338 -20.21 4.29 -19.38
N LYS A 339 -20.10 3.35 -20.34
CA LYS A 339 -21.23 2.58 -20.88
C LYS A 339 -21.92 1.71 -19.82
N HIS A 340 -21.16 1.21 -18.84
CA HIS A 340 -21.68 0.33 -17.78
C HIS A 340 -22.24 1.11 -16.59
N ALA A 341 -21.81 2.37 -16.41
CA ALA A 341 -22.30 3.22 -15.33
C ALA A 341 -23.75 3.72 -15.55
N LYS A 342 -24.23 3.80 -16.81
CA LYS A 342 -25.60 4.20 -17.13
C LYS A 342 -26.66 3.17 -16.75
N ILE A 343 -26.32 1.88 -16.76
CA ILE A 343 -27.26 0.78 -16.47
C ILE A 343 -27.59 0.70 -14.96
N GLY A 344 -26.61 1.00 -14.09
CA GLY A 344 -26.81 0.99 -12.63
C GLY A 344 -27.68 2.13 -12.09
N ASN A 345 -27.71 3.29 -12.76
CA ASN A 345 -28.59 4.41 -12.39
C ASN A 345 -30.04 4.19 -12.85
N ALA A 346 -30.27 3.45 -13.94
CA ALA A 346 -31.62 3.13 -14.42
C ALA A 346 -32.36 2.14 -13.50
N THR A 347 -31.62 1.25 -12.82
CA THR A 347 -32.19 0.30 -11.85
C THR A 347 -32.44 0.89 -10.46
N THR A 348 -31.76 1.99 -10.09
CA THR A 348 -32.02 2.69 -8.82
C THR A 348 -33.21 3.64 -8.88
N ASN A 349 -33.53 4.22 -10.04
CA ASN A 349 -34.69 5.10 -10.17
C ASN A 349 -36.04 4.35 -10.19
N ASN A 350 -36.04 3.06 -10.52
CA ASN A 350 -37.25 2.24 -10.56
C ASN A 350 -37.63 1.61 -9.20
N SER A 351 -36.74 1.64 -8.20
CA SER A 351 -36.98 1.08 -6.87
C SER A 351 -37.49 2.10 -5.83
N THR A 352 -37.51 3.40 -6.17
CA THR A 352 -38.09 4.45 -5.32
C THR A 352 -39.55 4.79 -5.66
N HIS A 353 -40.16 4.15 -6.67
CA HIS A 353 -41.53 4.44 -7.11
C HIS A 353 -42.60 3.44 -6.65
N PHE A 354 -42.24 2.40 -5.88
CA PHE A 354 -43.15 1.30 -5.51
C PHE A 354 -43.50 1.21 -4.01
N VAL A 355 -43.26 2.25 -3.21
CA VAL A 355 -43.61 2.27 -1.76
C VAL A 355 -44.47 3.49 -1.36
N SER A 356 -45.15 4.16 -2.29
CA SER A 356 -46.01 5.30 -1.96
C SER A 356 -47.46 5.21 -2.48
N ILE A 357 -47.95 4.03 -2.87
CA ILE A 357 -49.35 3.85 -3.30
C ILE A 357 -50.00 2.71 -2.52
N THR A 358 -50.07 2.82 -1.19
CA THR A 358 -51.06 2.08 -0.38
C THR A 358 -51.31 2.76 0.96
N ARG A 359 -51.69 4.05 0.97
CA ARG A 359 -52.21 4.71 2.19
C ARG A 359 -52.97 6.01 1.88
N ARG A 360 -53.96 5.94 0.98
CA ARG A 360 -54.94 7.03 0.79
C ARG A 360 -56.19 6.55 0.04
N SER A 361 -56.89 5.58 0.61
CA SER A 361 -58.26 5.22 0.18
C SER A 361 -58.99 4.46 1.29
N GLN A 362 -59.10 5.06 2.48
CA GLN A 362 -59.97 4.60 3.56
C GLN A 362 -60.05 5.70 4.64
N ALA A 363 -60.66 6.83 4.29
CA ALA A 363 -61.10 7.85 5.24
C ALA A 363 -62.06 8.82 4.55
N GLN A 364 -63.21 8.33 4.09
CA GLN A 364 -64.37 9.14 3.76
C GLN A 364 -65.59 8.24 3.63
N PHE A 365 -66.15 7.83 4.76
CA PHE A 365 -67.55 7.41 4.85
C PHE A 365 -68.02 7.57 6.30
N ASN A 366 -69.22 8.14 6.45
CA ASN A 366 -70.03 8.33 7.65
C ASN A 366 -69.82 9.63 8.46
N THR A 367 -70.62 10.65 8.13
CA THR A 367 -71.56 11.29 9.07
C THR A 367 -72.54 12.22 8.33
N SER A 368 -73.72 11.69 7.98
CA SER A 368 -74.93 12.50 7.83
C SER A 368 -76.15 11.61 8.06
N LYS A 369 -76.65 11.62 9.31
CA LYS A 369 -78.06 11.36 9.64
C LYS A 369 -78.66 12.69 10.06
N LEU A 370 -79.48 13.25 9.18
CA LEU A 370 -80.88 13.57 9.46
C LEU A 370 -81.67 13.01 8.28
#